data_AF-Q7UED4-F1
#
_entry.id   AF-Q7UED4-F1
#
_cell.length_a   1.000
_cell.length_b   1.000
_cell.length_c   1.000
_cell.angle_alpha   90.00
_cell.angle_beta   90.00
_cell.angle_gamma   90.00
#
_symmetry.space_group_name_H-M   'P 1'
#
loop_
_entity.id
_entity.type
_entity.pdbx_description
1 polymer ?
#
loop_
_entity_poly.entity_id
_entity_poly.type
_entity_poly.pdbx_seq_one_letter_code
_entity_poly.pdbx_strand_id
1 'polypeptide(L)'
;MGQLARFMQQAFAAQCPRGWTCDSEKRVLSSGMEKLLGYSPRADVCLEREDGTRRLWIEFEISRADPVANHAKFATSHLFKAFEPCDVFVSMVSSHVTRGRRNLASNTIHLLRHVGINSFQTVLLPAIEPERIKRLNHSSLEQLENSGLDVPAEQERVFQVVDPVLESDGHRIHFASELFEVVRSLHQWNHQVSGSIASEQWKRRTVTYFVFDPVSKLFAPSKFCAYVIPNKSKSLDDVSGAGMMDIATYCKLDQTDRRFDGHRARVHLTTNLGMTLTQPSDSPSIDRAFAHWCRKNEASIKVHPSGPKIIRPPDWY
;
A
#
# COMPACT_ATOMS: atom_id res chain seq x y z
N MET A 1 -2.22 -2.84 -27.71
CA MET A 1 -2.22 -3.32 -26.31
C MET A 1 -0.96 -2.79 -25.63
N GLY A 2 -1.05 -2.47 -24.34
CA GLY A 2 0.10 -2.03 -23.57
C GLY A 2 1.14 -3.15 -23.42
N GLN A 3 2.40 -2.87 -23.69
CA GLN A 3 3.48 -3.86 -23.61
C GLN A 3 4.08 -3.97 -22.21
N LEU A 4 3.89 -2.96 -21.35
CA LEU A 4 4.51 -2.96 -20.03
C LEU A 4 3.98 -4.08 -19.14
N ALA A 5 2.67 -4.36 -19.16
CA ALA A 5 2.11 -5.48 -18.40
C ALA A 5 2.73 -6.82 -18.83
N ARG A 6 2.80 -7.07 -20.14
CA ARG A 6 3.43 -8.27 -20.71
C ARG A 6 4.91 -8.40 -20.33
N PHE A 7 5.66 -7.29 -20.41
CA PHE A 7 7.05 -7.26 -19.95
C PHE A 7 7.16 -7.60 -18.47
N MET A 8 6.33 -7.01 -17.60
CA MET A 8 6.33 -7.31 -16.17
C MET A 8 5.98 -8.78 -15.89
N GLN A 9 5.00 -9.36 -16.60
CA GLN A 9 4.67 -10.79 -16.50
C GLN A 9 5.87 -11.68 -16.84
N GLN A 10 6.55 -11.39 -17.96
CA GLN A 10 7.74 -12.14 -18.40
C GLN A 10 8.90 -11.98 -17.43
N ALA A 11 9.12 -10.78 -16.92
CA ALA A 11 10.22 -10.48 -16.01
C ALA A 11 9.99 -11.09 -14.61
N PHE A 12 8.76 -11.10 -14.10
CA PHE A 12 8.40 -11.81 -12.86
C PHE A 12 8.66 -13.32 -12.98
N ALA A 13 8.27 -13.92 -14.11
CA ALA A 13 8.53 -15.33 -14.36
C ALA A 13 10.02 -15.65 -14.49
N ALA A 14 10.78 -14.83 -15.23
CA ALA A 14 12.22 -15.01 -15.42
C ALA A 14 13.02 -14.85 -14.13
N GLN A 15 12.52 -14.07 -13.18
CA GLN A 15 13.16 -13.79 -11.89
C GLN A 15 12.37 -14.41 -10.73
N CYS A 16 11.71 -15.54 -10.97
CA CYS A 16 10.89 -16.19 -9.96
C CYS A 16 11.73 -16.50 -8.69
N PRO A 17 11.26 -16.13 -7.49
CA PRO A 17 11.99 -16.38 -6.26
C PRO A 17 12.22 -17.87 -6.02
N ARG A 18 13.35 -18.23 -5.40
CA ARG A 18 13.65 -19.63 -5.05
C ARG A 18 12.56 -20.21 -4.15
N GLY A 19 12.08 -21.42 -4.48
CA GLY A 19 11.01 -22.10 -3.75
C GLY A 19 9.61 -21.63 -4.15
N TRP A 20 9.50 -20.88 -5.24
CA TRP A 20 8.24 -20.45 -5.84
C TRP A 20 8.18 -20.88 -7.30
N THR A 21 6.95 -21.06 -7.79
CA THR A 21 6.62 -21.12 -9.20
C THR A 21 5.91 -19.83 -9.60
N CYS A 22 6.05 -19.43 -10.87
CA CYS A 22 5.45 -18.23 -11.42
C CYS A 22 4.73 -18.56 -12.73
N ASP A 23 3.41 -18.41 -12.73
CA ASP A 23 2.57 -18.56 -13.92
C ASP A 23 2.03 -17.20 -14.35
N SER A 24 2.00 -16.93 -15.66
CA SER A 24 1.31 -15.78 -16.22
C SER A 24 -0.10 -16.13 -16.68
N GLU A 25 -1.04 -15.18 -16.61
CA GLU A 25 -2.42 -15.34 -17.13
C GLU A 25 -3.16 -16.54 -16.50
N LYS A 26 -2.86 -16.84 -15.23
CA LYS A 26 -3.40 -18.02 -14.54
C LYS A 26 -4.89 -17.82 -14.26
N ARG A 27 -5.70 -18.80 -14.67
CA ARG A 27 -7.15 -18.79 -14.46
C ARG A 27 -7.49 -18.98 -12.99
N VAL A 28 -8.39 -18.14 -12.48
CA VAL A 28 -8.95 -18.31 -11.13
C VAL A 28 -10.04 -19.37 -11.14
N LEU A 29 -10.89 -19.36 -12.17
CA LEU A 29 -12.03 -20.26 -12.35
C LEU A 29 -11.79 -21.29 -13.47
N SER A 30 -12.58 -22.37 -13.46
CA SER A 30 -12.55 -23.37 -14.54
C SER A 30 -13.12 -22.77 -15.84
N SER A 31 -12.66 -23.27 -17.00
CA SER A 31 -13.15 -22.78 -18.30
C SER A 31 -14.67 -22.92 -18.48
N GLY A 32 -15.29 -23.92 -17.84
CA GLY A 32 -16.75 -24.08 -17.87
C GLY A 32 -17.47 -22.97 -17.11
N MET A 33 -16.95 -22.59 -15.93
CA MET A 33 -17.51 -21.51 -15.13
C MET A 33 -17.31 -20.15 -15.80
N GLU A 34 -16.15 -19.90 -16.41
CA GLU A 34 -15.91 -18.67 -17.19
C GLU A 34 -16.92 -18.52 -18.33
N LYS A 35 -17.23 -19.62 -19.04
CA LYS A 35 -18.23 -19.63 -20.11
C LYS A 35 -19.64 -19.35 -19.57
N LEU A 36 -19.98 -19.87 -18.39
CA LEU A 36 -21.28 -19.64 -17.75
C LEU A 36 -21.43 -18.17 -17.32
N LEU A 37 -20.38 -17.59 -16.74
CA LEU A 37 -20.40 -16.22 -16.19
C LEU A 37 -20.20 -15.13 -17.24
N GLY A 38 -19.66 -15.47 -18.42
CA GLY A 38 -19.41 -14.52 -19.50
C GLY A 38 -18.14 -13.68 -19.33
N TYR A 39 -17.26 -14.04 -18.37
CA TYR A 39 -15.95 -13.40 -18.20
C TYR A 39 -14.90 -14.39 -17.69
N SER A 40 -13.63 -14.08 -17.95
CA SER A 40 -12.47 -14.88 -17.54
C SER A 40 -11.63 -14.12 -16.50
N PRO A 41 -11.73 -14.45 -15.21
CA PRO A 41 -10.84 -13.93 -14.18
C PRO A 41 -9.48 -14.63 -14.29
N ARG A 42 -8.47 -13.87 -14.69
CA ARG A 42 -7.08 -14.32 -14.80
C ARG A 42 -6.20 -13.35 -14.06
N ALA A 43 -5.22 -13.87 -13.33
CA ALA A 43 -4.15 -13.07 -12.77
C ALA A 43 -3.08 -12.81 -13.83
N ASP A 44 -2.59 -11.58 -13.93
CA ASP A 44 -1.41 -11.26 -14.74
C ASP A 44 -0.24 -12.17 -14.34
N VAL A 45 0.00 -12.30 -13.03
CA VAL A 45 1.00 -13.20 -12.45
C VAL A 45 0.41 -13.95 -11.26
N CYS A 46 0.69 -15.24 -11.17
CA CYS A 46 0.42 -16.05 -9.99
C CYS A 46 1.74 -16.64 -9.47
N LEU A 47 2.12 -16.25 -8.25
CA LEU A 47 3.26 -16.83 -7.54
C LEU A 47 2.74 -17.88 -6.56
N GLU A 48 3.19 -19.12 -6.69
CA GLU A 48 2.84 -20.21 -5.78
C GLU A 48 4.08 -20.74 -5.10
N ARG A 49 4.05 -20.86 -3.77
CA ARG A 49 5.14 -21.49 -3.05
C ARG A 49 5.09 -22.99 -3.29
N GLU A 50 6.24 -23.62 -3.52
CA GLU A 50 6.34 -25.05 -3.87
C GLU A 50 5.76 -25.97 -2.78
N ASP A 51 5.78 -25.54 -1.52
CA ASP A 51 5.20 -26.26 -0.38
C ASP A 51 3.69 -26.05 -0.22
N GLY A 52 3.05 -25.29 -1.10
CA GLY A 52 1.61 -25.00 -1.09
C GLY A 52 1.16 -24.06 0.03
N THR A 53 2.07 -23.54 0.84
CA THR A 53 1.72 -22.72 2.02
C THR A 53 1.24 -21.32 1.67
N ARG A 54 1.47 -20.87 0.43
CA ARG A 54 1.11 -19.52 -0.01
C ARG A 54 0.93 -19.41 -1.51
N ARG A 55 -0.03 -18.58 -1.91
CA ARG A 55 -0.26 -18.18 -3.30
C ARG A 55 -0.55 -16.68 -3.39
N LEU A 56 0.10 -16.00 -4.32
CA LEU A 56 -0.12 -14.57 -4.59
C LEU A 56 -0.71 -14.41 -6.00
N TRP A 57 -1.90 -13.82 -6.09
CA TRP A 57 -2.56 -13.46 -7.34
C TRP A 57 -2.34 -11.97 -7.60
N ILE A 58 -1.54 -11.64 -8.61
CA ILE A 58 -1.04 -10.28 -8.86
C ILE A 58 -1.65 -9.72 -10.14
N GLU A 59 -2.19 -8.52 -10.06
CA GLU A 59 -2.69 -7.70 -11.20
C GLU A 59 -1.81 -6.46 -11.39
N PHE A 60 -1.43 -6.17 -12.63
CA PHE A 60 -0.74 -4.94 -13.03
C PHE A 60 -1.72 -3.93 -13.61
N GLU A 61 -2.16 -2.97 -12.80
CA GLU A 61 -3.06 -1.90 -13.23
C GLU A 61 -2.27 -0.75 -13.87
N ILE A 62 -1.87 -0.95 -15.14
CA ILE A 62 -1.07 0.00 -15.93
C ILE A 62 -1.96 0.85 -16.85
N SER A 63 -1.96 2.17 -16.68
CA SER A 63 -2.70 3.11 -17.55
C SER A 63 -4.19 2.80 -17.70
N ARG A 64 -4.80 2.20 -16.66
CA ARG A 64 -6.17 1.68 -16.72
C ARG A 64 -7.21 2.79 -16.58
N ALA A 65 -8.26 2.68 -17.39
CA ALA A 65 -9.44 3.54 -17.27
C ALA A 65 -10.31 3.15 -16.08
N ASP A 66 -10.37 1.86 -15.75
CA ASP A 66 -11.12 1.33 -14.62
C ASP A 66 -10.33 0.19 -13.95
N PRO A 67 -9.50 0.51 -12.94
CA PRO A 67 -8.75 -0.51 -12.21
C PRO A 67 -9.64 -1.40 -11.33
N VAL A 68 -10.89 -1.01 -11.06
CA VAL A 68 -11.80 -1.76 -10.17
C VAL A 68 -12.34 -3.01 -10.87
N ALA A 69 -12.40 -3.02 -12.21
CA ALA A 69 -12.94 -4.15 -12.95
C ALA A 69 -12.27 -5.49 -12.59
N ASN A 70 -10.95 -5.52 -12.38
CA ASN A 70 -10.26 -6.75 -11.98
C ASN A 70 -10.55 -7.11 -10.51
N HIS A 71 -10.56 -6.13 -9.60
CA HIS A 71 -10.99 -6.34 -8.22
C HIS A 71 -12.39 -6.98 -8.15
N ALA A 72 -13.33 -6.47 -8.95
CA ALA A 72 -14.68 -7.00 -9.03
C ALA A 72 -14.69 -8.45 -9.56
N LYS A 73 -13.94 -8.76 -10.63
CA LYS A 73 -13.83 -10.14 -11.15
C LYS A 73 -13.32 -11.11 -10.07
N PHE A 74 -12.34 -10.71 -9.28
CA PHE A 74 -11.80 -11.55 -8.20
C PHE A 74 -12.81 -11.70 -7.06
N ALA A 75 -13.48 -10.62 -6.66
CA ALA A 75 -14.56 -10.66 -5.66
C ALA A 75 -15.69 -11.60 -6.08
N THR A 76 -16.18 -11.49 -7.32
CA THR A 76 -17.26 -12.32 -7.82
C THR A 76 -16.81 -13.76 -8.03
N SER A 77 -15.55 -14.00 -8.41
CA SER A 77 -14.98 -15.35 -8.48
C SER A 77 -14.99 -16.04 -7.11
N HIS A 78 -14.70 -15.29 -6.04
CA HIS A 78 -14.71 -15.78 -4.67
C HIS A 78 -16.09 -16.36 -4.24
N LEU A 79 -17.19 -15.87 -4.82
CA LEU A 79 -18.54 -16.38 -4.57
C LEU A 79 -18.76 -17.79 -5.14
N PHE A 80 -18.06 -18.15 -6.23
CA PHE A 80 -18.21 -19.44 -6.91
C PHE A 80 -17.07 -20.42 -6.59
N LYS A 81 -15.90 -19.88 -6.24
CA LYS A 81 -14.73 -20.60 -5.77
C LYS A 81 -14.04 -19.73 -4.73
N ALA A 82 -14.27 -20.06 -3.46
CA ALA A 82 -13.63 -19.36 -2.36
C ALA A 82 -12.10 -19.40 -2.51
N PHE A 83 -11.48 -18.30 -2.13
CA PHE A 83 -10.03 -18.19 -2.01
C PHE A 83 -9.64 -18.92 -0.73
N GLU A 84 -8.56 -19.70 -0.81
CA GLU A 84 -8.01 -20.41 0.33
C GLU A 84 -7.38 -19.41 1.31
N PRO A 85 -7.23 -19.76 2.60
CA PRO A 85 -6.58 -18.89 3.59
C PRO A 85 -5.14 -18.50 3.23
N CYS A 86 -4.48 -19.30 2.38
CA CYS A 86 -3.12 -19.06 1.89
C CYS A 86 -3.07 -18.20 0.61
N ASP A 87 -4.22 -17.90 -0.01
CA ASP A 87 -4.33 -17.03 -1.18
C ASP A 87 -4.26 -15.55 -0.75
N VAL A 88 -3.50 -14.76 -1.50
CA VAL A 88 -3.43 -13.30 -1.35
C VAL A 88 -3.63 -12.63 -2.70
N PHE A 89 -4.55 -11.69 -2.79
CA PHE A 89 -4.72 -10.85 -3.98
C PHE A 89 -3.90 -9.56 -3.86
N VAL A 90 -3.18 -9.18 -4.92
CA VAL A 90 -2.35 -7.97 -4.94
C VAL A 90 -2.61 -7.19 -6.22
N SER A 91 -3.05 -5.94 -6.10
CA SER A 91 -3.15 -5.02 -7.22
C SER A 91 -1.98 -4.03 -7.22
N MET A 92 -1.13 -4.09 -8.23
CA MET A 92 0.00 -3.17 -8.41
C MET A 92 -0.41 -2.06 -9.39
N VAL A 93 -0.62 -0.84 -8.87
CA VAL A 93 -1.21 0.27 -9.63
C VAL A 93 -0.14 1.30 -10.00
N SER A 94 0.08 1.50 -11.29
CA SER A 94 1.07 2.46 -11.81
C SER A 94 0.67 3.92 -11.57
N SER A 95 1.64 4.84 -11.49
CA SER A 95 1.44 6.29 -11.29
C SER A 95 0.51 6.94 -12.33
N HIS A 96 0.45 6.41 -13.56
CA HIS A 96 -0.40 6.93 -14.64
C HIS A 96 -1.92 6.69 -14.45
N VAL A 97 -2.33 5.78 -13.55
CA VAL A 97 -3.72 5.71 -13.11
C VAL A 97 -4.03 6.95 -12.27
N THR A 98 -5.10 7.66 -12.63
CA THR A 98 -5.45 8.92 -11.95
C THR A 98 -5.81 8.68 -10.48
N ARG A 99 -5.48 9.64 -9.62
CA ARG A 99 -5.66 9.56 -8.16
C ARG A 99 -7.05 9.05 -7.74
N GLY A 100 -8.13 9.63 -8.30
CA GLY A 100 -9.49 9.22 -7.95
C GLY A 100 -9.78 7.75 -8.22
N ARG A 101 -9.29 7.20 -9.34
CA ARG A 101 -9.47 5.79 -9.71
C ARG A 101 -8.60 4.87 -8.86
N ARG A 102 -7.36 5.27 -8.55
CA ARG A 102 -6.49 4.54 -7.63
C ARG A 102 -7.09 4.46 -6.23
N ASN A 103 -7.65 5.57 -5.73
CA ASN A 103 -8.28 5.59 -4.42
C ASN A 103 -9.57 4.77 -4.40
N LEU A 104 -10.34 4.75 -5.50
CA LEU A 104 -11.49 3.86 -5.62
C LEU A 104 -11.07 2.38 -5.56
N ALA A 105 -10.05 1.99 -6.33
CA ALA A 105 -9.49 0.63 -6.27
C ALA A 105 -8.97 0.28 -4.87
N SER A 106 -8.29 1.22 -4.19
CA SER A 106 -7.86 1.04 -2.80
C SER A 106 -9.04 0.80 -1.86
N ASN A 107 -10.16 1.51 -2.01
CA ASN A 107 -11.37 1.26 -1.24
C ASN A 107 -11.96 -0.12 -1.58
N THR A 108 -11.90 -0.55 -2.84
CA THR A 108 -12.31 -1.90 -3.22
C THR A 108 -11.47 -2.97 -2.55
N ILE A 109 -10.15 -2.78 -2.34
CA ILE A 109 -9.34 -3.71 -1.53
C ILE A 109 -9.92 -3.86 -0.11
N HIS A 110 -10.35 -2.78 0.53
CA HIS A 110 -11.01 -2.91 1.84
C HIS A 110 -12.31 -3.72 1.77
N LEU A 111 -13.07 -3.59 0.68
CA LEU A 111 -14.25 -4.44 0.44
C LEU A 111 -13.88 -5.91 0.22
N LEU A 112 -12.80 -6.19 -0.53
CA LEU A 112 -12.29 -7.54 -0.73
C LEU A 112 -11.91 -8.19 0.61
N ARG A 113 -11.22 -7.46 1.48
CA ARG A 113 -10.90 -7.90 2.86
C ARG A 113 -12.17 -8.21 3.65
N HIS A 114 -13.21 -7.39 3.51
CA HIS A 114 -14.48 -7.60 4.20
C HIS A 114 -15.21 -8.87 3.75
N VAL A 115 -15.12 -9.24 2.47
CA VAL A 115 -15.68 -10.51 1.95
C VAL A 115 -14.75 -11.71 2.13
N GLY A 116 -13.68 -11.58 2.92
CA GLY A 116 -12.79 -12.69 3.29
C GLY A 116 -11.58 -12.90 2.39
N ILE A 117 -11.32 -12.01 1.43
CA ILE A 117 -10.15 -12.10 0.55
C ILE A 117 -9.00 -11.31 1.16
N ASN A 118 -7.93 -12.01 1.55
CA ASN A 118 -6.68 -11.37 1.95
C ASN A 118 -6.10 -10.59 0.76
N SER A 119 -6.12 -9.26 0.81
CA SER A 119 -5.89 -8.44 -0.38
C SER A 119 -5.12 -7.16 -0.08
N PHE A 120 -4.33 -6.69 -1.05
CA PHE A 120 -3.48 -5.51 -0.95
C PHE A 120 -3.47 -4.73 -2.26
N GLN A 121 -3.31 -3.41 -2.19
CA GLN A 121 -2.95 -2.60 -3.34
C GLN A 121 -1.59 -1.96 -3.06
N THR A 122 -0.70 -1.95 -4.04
CA THR A 122 0.59 -1.26 -3.93
C THR A 122 0.92 -0.46 -5.18
N VAL A 123 1.91 0.42 -5.09
CA VAL A 123 2.33 1.26 -6.22
C VAL A 123 3.25 0.45 -7.12
N LEU A 124 2.93 0.39 -8.41
CA LEU A 124 3.82 -0.18 -9.42
C LEU A 124 4.81 0.90 -9.90
N LEU A 125 6.10 0.62 -9.80
CA LEU A 125 7.18 1.50 -10.25
C LEU A 125 7.09 2.91 -9.60
N PRO A 126 7.16 2.99 -8.26
CA PRO A 126 6.83 4.20 -7.50
C PRO A 126 7.71 5.42 -7.82
N ALA A 127 8.93 5.19 -8.33
CA ALA A 127 9.86 6.25 -8.73
C ALA A 127 9.61 6.81 -10.15
N ILE A 128 8.63 6.27 -10.90
CA ILE A 128 8.41 6.61 -12.31
C ILE A 128 7.17 7.49 -12.46
N GLU A 129 7.37 8.67 -13.05
CA GLU A 129 6.31 9.64 -13.33
C GLU A 129 5.26 9.14 -14.35
N PRO A 130 4.00 9.62 -14.27
CA PRO A 130 2.88 9.20 -15.12
C PRO A 130 3.19 9.17 -16.63
N GLU A 131 3.79 10.24 -17.16
CA GLU A 131 4.12 10.33 -18.59
C GLU A 131 5.19 9.33 -19.01
N ARG A 132 6.11 8.97 -18.10
CA ARG A 132 7.10 7.94 -18.38
C ARG A 132 6.44 6.55 -18.36
N ILE A 133 5.54 6.26 -17.43
CA ILE A 133 4.73 5.03 -17.46
C ILE A 133 3.96 4.92 -18.77
N LYS A 134 3.31 6.01 -19.22
CA LYS A 134 2.59 6.04 -20.50
C LYS A 134 3.51 5.70 -21.67
N ARG A 135 4.71 6.29 -21.74
CA ARG A 135 5.70 5.97 -22.79
C ARG A 135 6.18 4.52 -22.73
N LEU A 136 6.52 4.02 -21.55
CA LEU A 136 6.94 2.62 -21.36
C LEU A 136 5.84 1.66 -21.82
N ASN A 137 4.57 1.94 -21.50
CA ASN A 137 3.46 1.09 -21.91
C ASN A 137 3.26 0.99 -23.44
N HIS A 138 3.75 1.98 -24.20
CA HIS A 138 3.72 1.99 -25.66
C HIS A 138 5.07 1.64 -26.31
N SER A 139 6.09 1.34 -25.51
CA SER A 139 7.40 0.91 -26.01
C SER A 139 7.34 -0.54 -26.49
N SER A 140 8.27 -0.93 -27.36
CA SER A 140 8.49 -2.35 -27.71
C SER A 140 9.07 -3.13 -26.53
N LEU A 141 8.97 -4.48 -26.58
CA LEU A 141 9.57 -5.34 -25.55
C LEU A 141 11.09 -5.16 -25.45
N GLU A 142 11.80 -5.06 -26.59
CA GLU A 142 13.24 -4.80 -26.62
C GLU A 142 13.61 -3.47 -25.94
N GLN A 143 12.82 -2.42 -26.15
CA GLN A 143 13.02 -1.14 -25.45
C GLN A 143 12.77 -1.25 -23.95
N LEU A 144 11.82 -2.09 -23.53
CA LEU A 144 11.51 -2.33 -22.11
C LEU A 144 12.62 -3.13 -21.43
N GLU A 145 13.17 -4.14 -22.08
CA GLU A 145 14.33 -4.90 -21.60
C GLU A 145 15.55 -3.99 -21.38
N ASN A 146 15.75 -3.00 -22.25
CA ASN A 146 16.83 -2.02 -22.14
C ASN A 146 16.47 -0.76 -21.32
N SER A 147 15.28 -0.71 -20.70
CA SER A 147 14.81 0.50 -20.01
C SER A 147 15.36 0.66 -18.58
N GLY A 148 16.03 -0.36 -18.05
CA GLY A 148 16.61 -0.35 -16.70
C GLY A 148 15.57 -0.41 -15.58
N LEU A 149 14.39 -0.97 -15.83
CA LEU A 149 13.38 -1.17 -14.80
C LEU A 149 13.85 -2.19 -13.77
N ASP A 150 13.81 -1.81 -12.50
CA ASP A 150 14.17 -2.66 -11.36
C ASP A 150 13.00 -3.60 -10.99
N VAL A 151 12.80 -4.62 -11.81
CA VAL A 151 11.78 -5.66 -11.57
C VAL A 151 12.02 -6.43 -10.26
N PRO A 152 13.27 -6.77 -9.85
CA PRO A 152 13.51 -7.37 -8.54
C PRO A 152 12.93 -6.55 -7.38
N ALA A 153 13.09 -5.22 -7.41
CA ALA A 153 12.52 -4.34 -6.39
C ALA A 153 10.99 -4.35 -6.39
N GLU A 154 10.34 -4.48 -7.55
CA GLU A 154 8.88 -4.61 -7.63
C GLU A 154 8.38 -5.95 -7.06
N GLN A 155 9.12 -7.05 -7.24
CA GLN A 155 8.79 -8.32 -6.60
C GLN A 155 8.98 -8.24 -5.07
N GLU A 156 10.10 -7.71 -4.60
CA GLU A 156 10.37 -7.55 -3.17
C GLU A 156 9.29 -6.69 -2.50
N ARG A 157 8.83 -5.63 -3.19
CA ARG A 157 7.74 -4.76 -2.73
C ARG A 157 6.45 -5.54 -2.46
N VAL A 158 6.09 -6.49 -3.33
CA VAL A 158 4.92 -7.35 -3.13
C VAL A 158 5.05 -8.10 -1.81
N PHE A 159 6.16 -8.83 -1.61
CA PHE A 159 6.39 -9.58 -0.37
C PHE A 159 6.38 -8.67 0.87
N GLN A 160 7.01 -7.50 0.77
CA GLN A 160 7.10 -6.57 1.89
C GLN A 160 5.73 -6.06 2.39
N VAL A 161 4.73 -5.91 1.50
CA VAL A 161 3.39 -5.46 1.91
C VAL A 161 2.49 -6.62 2.32
N VAL A 162 2.61 -7.78 1.68
CA VAL A 162 1.77 -8.94 1.98
C VAL A 162 2.21 -9.68 3.25
N ASP A 163 3.47 -9.54 3.66
CA ASP A 163 4.00 -10.14 4.88
C ASP A 163 3.78 -9.26 6.11
N PRO A 164 3.29 -9.83 7.22
CA PRO A 164 3.23 -9.08 8.46
C PRO A 164 4.66 -8.78 8.93
N VAL A 165 4.88 -7.53 9.28
CA VAL A 165 6.13 -7.06 9.91
C VAL A 165 6.30 -7.69 11.28
N LEU A 166 5.20 -7.84 12.03
CA LEU A 166 5.13 -8.52 13.32
C LEU A 166 3.69 -8.94 13.61
N GLU A 167 3.54 -9.85 14.57
CA GLU A 167 2.25 -10.25 15.13
C GLU A 167 2.23 -9.90 16.63
N SER A 168 1.18 -9.24 17.10
CA SER A 168 1.05 -8.77 18.48
C SER A 168 -0.42 -8.72 18.89
N ASP A 169 -0.77 -9.25 20.07
CA ASP A 169 -2.16 -9.30 20.58
C ASP A 169 -3.17 -9.88 19.56
N GLY A 170 -2.75 -10.86 18.74
CA GLY A 170 -3.59 -11.43 17.68
C GLY A 170 -3.78 -10.53 16.45
N HIS A 171 -3.11 -9.37 16.41
CA HIS A 171 -3.06 -8.49 15.25
C HIS A 171 -1.84 -8.82 14.38
N ARG A 172 -2.07 -8.91 13.07
CA ARG A 172 -1.03 -8.96 12.06
C ARG A 172 -0.77 -7.54 11.58
N ILE A 173 0.44 -7.04 11.81
CA ILE A 173 0.80 -5.66 11.49
C ILE A 173 1.58 -5.65 10.20
N HIS A 174 1.09 -4.91 9.21
CA HIS A 174 1.70 -4.81 7.89
C HIS A 174 2.27 -3.42 7.69
N PHE A 175 3.16 -3.25 6.71
CA PHE A 175 3.42 -1.93 6.17
C PHE A 175 2.19 -1.41 5.44
N ALA A 176 1.96 -0.09 5.48
CA ALA A 176 0.96 0.57 4.64
C ALA A 176 1.28 0.25 3.17
N SER A 177 0.33 -0.32 2.45
CA SER A 177 0.61 -0.91 1.14
C SER A 177 0.61 0.13 0.01
N GLU A 178 -0.07 1.26 0.22
CA GLU A 178 -0.18 2.36 -0.74
C GLU A 178 -0.44 3.73 -0.08
N LEU A 179 -0.45 4.81 -0.87
CA LEU A 179 -0.46 6.20 -0.41
C LEU A 179 -1.79 6.63 0.26
N PHE A 180 -2.92 6.07 -0.15
CA PHE A 180 -4.23 6.39 0.42
C PHE A 180 -4.38 5.83 1.85
N GLU A 181 -3.87 4.64 2.17
CA GLU A 181 -3.75 4.08 3.52
C GLU A 181 -2.87 4.96 4.41
N VAL A 182 -1.75 5.48 3.88
CA VAL A 182 -0.88 6.42 4.61
C VAL A 182 -1.64 7.70 4.97
N VAL A 183 -2.37 8.28 4.01
CA VAL A 183 -3.17 9.49 4.24
C VAL A 183 -4.30 9.21 5.23
N ARG A 184 -5.02 8.09 5.10
CA ARG A 184 -6.07 7.68 6.06
C ARG A 184 -5.51 7.52 7.47
N SER A 185 -4.34 6.89 7.61
CA SER A 185 -3.67 6.74 8.91
C SER A 185 -3.30 8.10 9.53
N LEU A 186 -2.86 9.06 8.72
CA LEU A 186 -2.60 10.43 9.17
C LEU A 186 -3.89 11.11 9.69
N HIS A 187 -5.01 10.97 8.99
CA HIS A 187 -6.30 11.50 9.43
C HIS A 187 -6.77 10.82 10.72
N GLN A 188 -6.65 9.50 10.81
CA GLN A 188 -7.00 8.75 12.02
C GLN A 188 -6.17 9.17 13.23
N TRP A 189 -4.86 9.38 13.06
CA TRP A 189 -4.02 9.87 14.15
C TRP A 189 -4.52 11.22 14.66
N ASN A 190 -4.80 12.17 13.77
CA ASN A 190 -5.29 13.51 14.15
C ASN A 190 -6.65 13.45 14.84
N HIS A 191 -7.54 12.56 14.38
CA HIS A 191 -8.82 12.34 15.02
C HIS A 191 -8.65 11.76 16.44
N GLN A 192 -7.82 10.72 16.59
CA GLN A 192 -7.64 10.03 17.88
C GLN A 192 -6.88 10.88 18.90
N VAL A 193 -5.80 11.56 18.50
CA VAL A 193 -4.99 12.36 19.43
C VAL A 193 -5.76 13.55 20.02
N SER A 194 -6.83 13.99 19.34
CA SER A 194 -7.73 15.04 19.83
C SER A 194 -8.70 14.52 20.90
N GLY A 195 -8.87 13.21 21.04
CA GLY A 195 -9.71 12.58 22.07
C GLY A 195 -8.96 12.36 23.39
N SER A 196 -9.67 12.47 24.52
CA SER A 196 -9.08 12.41 25.87
C SER A 196 -8.32 11.11 26.13
N ILE A 197 -8.97 9.96 25.95
CA ILE A 197 -8.39 8.64 26.28
C ILE A 197 -7.15 8.34 25.43
N ALA A 198 -7.24 8.57 24.11
CA ALA A 198 -6.14 8.27 23.20
C ALA A 198 -4.97 9.27 23.38
N SER A 199 -5.25 10.54 23.70
CA SER A 199 -4.21 11.51 24.04
C SER A 199 -3.42 11.10 25.28
N GLU A 200 -4.10 10.63 26.34
CA GLU A 200 -3.45 10.13 27.57
C GLU A 200 -2.56 8.91 27.32
N GLN A 201 -2.98 8.00 26.43
CA GLN A 201 -2.17 6.84 26.03
C GLN A 201 -0.98 7.25 25.17
N TRP A 202 -1.19 8.16 24.22
CA TRP A 202 -0.15 8.64 23.31
C TRP A 202 0.97 9.34 24.08
N LYS A 203 0.60 10.19 25.05
CA LYS A 203 1.48 11.10 25.79
C LYS A 203 2.27 12.03 24.87
N ARG A 204 3.20 12.81 25.41
CA ARG A 204 4.07 13.64 24.59
C ARG A 204 5.23 12.83 24.02
N ARG A 205 5.36 12.77 22.68
CA ARG A 205 6.42 11.99 22.01
C ARG A 205 7.35 12.85 21.17
N THR A 206 8.64 12.52 21.18
CA THR A 206 9.63 13.17 20.31
C THR A 206 9.59 12.58 18.91
N VAL A 207 9.38 13.43 17.90
CA VAL A 207 9.22 13.01 16.50
C VAL A 207 10.12 13.83 15.59
N THR A 208 10.82 13.13 14.69
CA THR A 208 11.68 13.74 13.65
C THR A 208 10.99 13.75 12.30
N TYR A 209 10.32 12.65 11.92
CA TYR A 209 9.74 12.46 10.60
C TYR A 209 8.21 12.55 10.66
N PHE A 210 7.64 13.41 9.83
CA PHE A 210 6.20 13.66 9.76
C PHE A 210 5.70 13.40 8.35
N VAL A 211 4.62 12.63 8.21
CA VAL A 211 3.86 12.55 6.95
C VAL A 211 3.01 13.81 6.83
N PHE A 212 2.89 14.36 5.63
CA PHE A 212 2.10 15.54 5.31
C PHE A 212 1.04 15.23 4.24
N ASP A 213 -0.21 15.61 4.49
CA ASP A 213 -1.27 15.61 3.48
C ASP A 213 -1.45 17.03 2.92
N PRO A 214 -1.12 17.28 1.63
CA PRO A 214 -1.21 18.61 1.04
C PRO A 214 -2.65 19.14 0.93
N VAL A 215 -3.66 18.27 0.93
CA VAL A 215 -5.07 18.66 0.81
C VAL A 215 -5.60 19.20 2.14
N SER A 216 -5.48 18.41 3.20
CA SER A 216 -5.98 18.80 4.54
C SER A 216 -5.01 19.67 5.32
N LYS A 217 -3.74 19.75 4.87
CA LYS A 217 -2.63 20.40 5.57
C LYS A 217 -2.36 19.82 6.97
N LEU A 218 -2.75 18.58 7.18
CA LEU A 218 -2.49 17.84 8.41
C LEU A 218 -1.15 17.13 8.34
N PHE A 219 -0.60 16.85 9.52
CA PHE A 219 0.62 16.07 9.69
C PHE A 219 0.39 14.93 10.68
N ALA A 220 1.22 13.90 10.63
CA ALA A 220 1.25 12.85 11.63
C ALA A 220 2.64 12.20 11.70
N PRO A 221 3.03 11.56 12.82
CA PRO A 221 4.30 10.85 12.92
C PRO A 221 4.42 9.75 11.87
N SER A 222 5.53 9.72 11.12
CA SER A 222 5.68 8.79 9.99
C SER A 222 5.62 7.32 10.41
N LYS A 223 6.12 6.99 11.61
CA LYS A 223 6.04 5.63 12.15
C LYS A 223 4.59 5.20 12.36
N PHE A 224 3.68 6.10 12.75
CA PHE A 224 2.26 5.75 12.89
C PHE A 224 1.63 5.46 11.52
N CYS A 225 1.95 6.29 10.51
CA CYS A 225 1.36 6.18 9.18
C CYS A 225 1.94 5.07 8.29
N ALA A 226 3.09 4.50 8.67
CA ALA A 226 3.76 3.48 7.87
C ALA A 226 3.27 2.05 8.14
N TYR A 227 2.44 1.83 9.17
CA TYR A 227 1.96 0.51 9.53
C TYR A 227 0.44 0.49 9.61
N VAL A 228 -0.15 -0.65 9.27
CA VAL A 228 -1.60 -0.88 9.20
C VAL A 228 -1.96 -2.25 9.75
N ILE A 229 -3.25 -2.48 10.01
CA ILE A 229 -3.79 -3.74 10.56
C ILE A 229 -4.96 -4.19 9.66
N PRO A 230 -4.69 -4.75 8.48
CA PRO A 230 -5.67 -4.91 7.39
C PRO A 230 -6.93 -5.70 7.75
N ASN A 231 -6.83 -6.68 8.64
CA ASN A 231 -7.87 -7.69 8.88
C ASN A 231 -8.79 -7.40 10.09
N LYS A 232 -8.93 -6.14 10.50
CA LYS A 232 -9.64 -5.79 11.76
C LYS A 232 -11.16 -5.63 11.62
N SER A 233 -11.74 -5.44 10.43
CA SER A 233 -13.18 -5.10 10.34
C SER A 233 -14.08 -6.34 10.19
N LYS A 234 -14.93 -6.56 11.19
CA LYS A 234 -15.99 -7.59 11.21
C LYS A 234 -17.39 -7.04 10.87
N SER A 235 -17.57 -5.73 10.78
CA SER A 235 -18.87 -5.09 10.51
C SER A 235 -18.73 -3.92 9.54
N LEU A 236 -19.71 -3.77 8.65
CA LEU A 236 -19.85 -2.63 7.74
C LEU A 236 -20.16 -1.32 8.47
N ASP A 237 -20.52 -1.37 9.76
CA ASP A 237 -20.89 -0.18 10.53
C ASP A 237 -19.67 0.63 11.03
N ASP A 238 -18.46 0.06 11.01
CA ASP A 238 -17.22 0.70 11.47
C ASP A 238 -16.13 0.72 10.38
N VAL A 239 -16.41 1.43 9.29
CA VAL A 239 -15.53 1.50 8.11
C VAL A 239 -14.41 2.54 8.27
N SER A 240 -14.62 3.56 9.11
CA SER A 240 -13.77 4.76 9.14
C SER A 240 -12.33 4.47 9.55
N GLY A 241 -12.13 3.60 10.55
CA GLY A 241 -10.82 3.09 11.00
C GLY A 241 -10.50 1.67 10.53
N ALA A 242 -11.34 1.05 9.70
CA ALA A 242 -11.15 -0.32 9.25
C ALA A 242 -9.80 -0.50 8.53
N GLY A 243 -9.00 -1.44 9.04
CA GLY A 243 -7.73 -1.81 8.44
C GLY A 243 -6.53 -0.95 8.88
N MET A 244 -6.74 0.13 9.63
CA MET A 244 -5.70 1.12 9.95
C MET A 244 -5.09 0.92 11.34
N MET A 245 -3.92 1.52 11.58
CA MET A 245 -3.31 1.58 12.91
C MET A 245 -4.12 2.53 13.83
N ASP A 246 -4.27 2.15 15.09
CA ASP A 246 -4.84 3.00 16.14
C ASP A 246 -3.82 3.28 17.27
N ILE A 247 -4.01 4.38 17.99
CA ILE A 247 -3.11 4.81 19.07
C ILE A 247 -2.96 3.75 20.16
N ALA A 248 -4.03 3.05 20.53
CA ALA A 248 -4.00 2.04 21.59
C ALA A 248 -3.08 0.88 21.21
N THR A 249 -3.24 0.36 19.99
CA THR A 249 -2.40 -0.71 19.44
C THR A 249 -0.96 -0.21 19.26
N TYR A 250 -0.78 0.97 18.65
CA TYR A 250 0.54 1.57 18.45
C TYR A 250 1.33 1.70 19.76
N CYS A 251 0.68 2.13 20.85
CA CYS A 251 1.34 2.36 22.13
C CYS A 251 1.68 1.07 22.88
N LYS A 252 0.99 -0.04 22.59
CA LYS A 252 1.32 -1.37 23.11
C LYS A 252 2.51 -2.01 22.41
N LEU A 253 2.78 -1.64 21.16
CA LEU A 253 3.91 -2.19 20.42
C LEU A 253 5.21 -1.75 21.07
N ASP A 254 6.02 -2.74 21.43
CA ASP A 254 7.30 -2.53 22.08
C ASP A 254 8.20 -1.67 21.20
N GLN A 255 8.65 -0.55 21.75
CA GLN A 255 9.56 0.37 21.07
C GLN A 255 10.97 -0.20 20.89
N THR A 256 11.29 -1.31 21.57
CA THR A 256 12.56 -2.02 21.43
C THR A 256 12.56 -3.06 20.31
N ASP A 257 11.39 -3.43 19.77
CA ASP A 257 11.32 -4.34 18.62
C ASP A 257 11.84 -3.62 17.36
N ARG A 258 13.04 -4.02 16.92
CA ARG A 258 13.70 -3.48 15.73
C ARG A 258 12.87 -3.66 14.45
N ARG A 259 11.89 -4.56 14.43
CA ARG A 259 10.98 -4.72 13.29
C ARG A 259 10.00 -3.55 13.20
N PHE A 260 9.64 -2.96 14.33
CA PHE A 260 8.76 -1.80 14.45
C PHE A 260 9.58 -0.55 14.80
N ASP A 261 10.32 -0.03 13.83
CA ASP A 261 11.28 1.06 13.99
C ASP A 261 10.97 2.25 13.05
N GLY A 262 11.35 3.46 13.49
CA GLY A 262 11.15 4.68 12.73
C GLY A 262 12.02 4.77 11.46
N HIS A 263 13.21 4.16 11.45
CA HIS A 263 14.04 4.10 10.24
C HIS A 263 13.39 3.22 9.17
N ARG A 264 12.93 2.01 9.52
CA ARG A 264 12.17 1.12 8.61
C ARG A 264 10.92 1.79 8.07
N ALA A 265 10.14 2.45 8.94
CA ALA A 265 8.96 3.22 8.52
C ALA A 265 9.31 4.27 7.46
N ARG A 266 10.34 5.10 7.70
CA ARG A 266 10.81 6.12 6.75
C ARG A 266 11.28 5.50 5.44
N VAL A 267 12.11 4.46 5.50
CA VAL A 267 12.63 3.78 4.29
C VAL A 267 11.48 3.21 3.47
N HIS A 268 10.52 2.55 4.11
CA HIS A 268 9.34 2.02 3.43
C HIS A 268 8.54 3.13 2.73
N LEU A 269 8.18 4.22 3.42
CA LEU A 269 7.42 5.31 2.82
C LEU A 269 8.16 5.95 1.63
N THR A 270 9.46 6.18 1.76
CA THR A 270 10.25 6.91 0.74
C THR A 270 10.70 6.05 -0.43
N THR A 271 11.07 4.80 -0.17
CA THR A 271 11.60 3.89 -1.20
C THR A 271 10.48 3.10 -1.86
N ASN A 272 9.50 2.62 -1.07
CA ASN A 272 8.51 1.68 -1.59
C ASN A 272 7.20 2.31 -2.02
N LEU A 273 6.83 3.45 -1.42
CA LEU A 273 5.64 4.20 -1.84
C LEU A 273 6.00 5.43 -2.68
N GLY A 274 7.31 5.68 -2.90
CA GLY A 274 7.79 6.82 -3.70
C GLY A 274 7.53 8.17 -3.05
N MET A 275 7.31 8.23 -1.73
CA MET A 275 7.11 9.51 -1.04
C MET A 275 8.41 10.31 -0.97
N THR A 276 8.31 11.63 -1.08
CA THR A 276 9.46 12.52 -1.09
C THR A 276 9.76 13.03 0.32
N LEU A 277 11.02 12.93 0.73
CA LEU A 277 11.52 13.55 1.97
C LEU A 277 12.01 14.97 1.67
N THR A 278 11.42 15.96 2.33
CA THR A 278 11.82 17.38 2.24
C THR A 278 12.02 17.98 3.63
N GLN A 279 12.65 19.14 3.69
CA GLN A 279 12.67 19.99 4.87
C GLN A 279 11.51 21.00 4.80
N PRO A 280 10.99 21.48 5.93
CA PRO A 280 9.99 22.55 5.93
C PRO A 280 10.49 23.81 5.20
N SER A 281 11.77 24.16 5.39
CA SER A 281 12.41 25.30 4.75
C SER A 281 12.39 25.27 3.23
N ASP A 282 12.26 24.10 2.62
CA ASP A 282 12.22 23.93 1.17
C ASP A 282 10.89 24.44 0.58
N SER A 283 9.86 24.64 1.41
CA SER A 283 8.55 25.13 0.98
C SER A 283 7.88 25.99 2.06
N PRO A 284 7.79 27.32 1.86
CA PRO A 284 7.16 28.23 2.81
C PRO A 284 5.70 27.89 3.14
N SER A 285 4.98 27.22 2.23
CA SER A 285 3.60 26.80 2.48
C SER A 285 3.54 25.61 3.45
N ILE A 286 4.46 24.65 3.32
CA ILE A 286 4.58 23.50 4.23
C ILE A 286 5.05 23.97 5.60
N ASP A 287 6.04 24.86 5.66
CA ASP A 287 6.56 25.39 6.92
C ASP A 287 5.46 26.09 7.75
N ARG A 288 4.68 26.98 7.12
CA ARG A 288 3.54 27.64 7.78
C ARG A 288 2.47 26.64 8.23
N ALA A 289 2.15 25.65 7.41
CA ALA A 289 1.19 24.61 7.76
C ALA A 289 1.68 23.78 8.96
N PHE A 290 2.96 23.41 8.96
CA PHE A 290 3.58 22.63 10.03
C PHE A 290 3.62 23.41 11.34
N ALA A 291 4.04 24.68 11.32
CA ALA A 291 4.04 25.54 12.50
C ALA A 291 2.64 25.69 13.09
N HIS A 292 1.62 25.87 12.25
CA HIS A 292 0.23 25.96 12.69
C HIS A 292 -0.26 24.65 13.32
N TRP A 293 -0.03 23.52 12.64
CA TRP A 293 -0.41 22.20 13.14
C TRP A 293 0.33 21.84 14.44
N CYS A 294 1.62 22.16 14.54
CA CYS A 294 2.44 21.84 15.70
C CYS A 294 1.97 22.58 16.96
N ARG A 295 1.58 23.87 16.84
CA ARG A 295 0.99 24.63 17.96
C ARG A 295 -0.29 23.98 18.49
N LYS A 296 -1.13 23.46 17.60
CA LYS A 296 -2.36 22.75 18.00
C LYS A 296 -2.09 21.41 18.71
N ASN A 297 -0.94 20.81 18.47
CA ASN A 297 -0.59 19.47 18.93
C ASN A 297 0.59 19.45 19.91
N GLU A 298 0.95 20.58 20.52
CA GLU A 298 2.16 20.73 21.34
C GLU A 298 2.16 19.84 22.60
N ALA A 299 0.96 19.54 23.12
CA ALA A 299 0.76 18.62 24.24
C ALA A 299 1.13 17.18 23.89
N SER A 300 0.95 16.79 22.63
CA SER A 300 1.10 15.42 22.14
C SER A 300 2.41 15.21 21.37
N ILE A 301 3.00 16.28 20.83
CA ILE A 301 4.19 16.24 19.99
C ILE A 301 5.29 17.14 20.57
N LYS A 302 6.50 16.58 20.59
CA LYS A 302 7.75 17.33 20.74
C LYS A 302 8.56 17.15 19.46
N VAL A 303 8.89 18.22 18.76
CA VAL A 303 9.76 18.12 17.58
C VAL A 303 11.18 17.80 18.04
N HIS A 304 11.87 16.90 17.32
CA HIS A 304 13.25 16.57 17.61
C HIS A 304 14.17 17.80 17.47
N PRO A 305 15.23 17.96 18.30
CA PRO A 305 16.11 19.13 18.24
C PRO A 305 16.81 19.37 16.89
N SER A 306 17.00 18.33 16.09
CA SER A 306 17.53 18.45 14.72
C SER A 306 16.54 19.06 13.71
N GLY A 307 15.36 19.45 14.16
CA GLY A 307 14.28 19.94 13.31
C GLY A 307 13.40 18.82 12.73
N PRO A 308 12.23 19.19 12.18
CA PRO A 308 11.31 18.26 11.54
C PRO A 308 11.74 17.95 10.12
N LYS A 309 11.48 16.72 9.68
CA LYS A 309 11.62 16.28 8.29
C LYS A 309 10.25 15.84 7.79
N ILE A 310 9.86 16.31 6.61
CA ILE A 310 8.52 16.14 6.07
C ILE A 310 8.56 15.09 4.96
N ILE A 311 7.70 14.08 5.06
CA ILE A 311 7.48 13.05 4.05
C ILE A 311 6.15 13.39 3.38
N ARG A 312 6.19 13.74 2.10
CA ARG A 312 5.00 14.11 1.33
C ARG A 312 4.75 13.12 0.20
N PRO A 313 3.48 12.93 -0.23
CA PRO A 313 3.19 12.16 -1.43
C PRO A 313 4.00 12.67 -2.64
N PRO A 314 4.32 11.80 -3.61
CA PRO A 314 4.91 12.23 -4.87
C PRO A 314 3.99 13.22 -5.59
N ASP A 315 4.56 14.08 -6.44
CA ASP A 315 3.82 15.18 -7.07
C ASP A 315 2.66 14.72 -7.97
N TRP A 316 2.69 13.46 -8.43
CA TRP A 316 1.62 12.85 -9.23
C TRP A 316 0.40 12.37 -8.41
N TYR A 317 0.44 12.39 -7.08
CA TYR A 317 -0.63 11.91 -6.19
C TYR A 317 -1.49 13.04 -5.61
#